data_AF-A0A920LTL0-F1
#
_entry.id   AF-A0A920LTL0-F1
#
_cell.length_a   1.000
_cell.length_b   1.000
_cell.length_c   1.000
_cell.angle_alpha   90.00
_cell.angle_beta   90.00
_cell.angle_gamma   90.00
#
_symmetry.space_group_name_H-M   'P 1'
#
loop_
_entity.id
_entity.type
_entity.pdbx_description
1 polymer ?
#
loop_
_entity_poly.entity_id
_entity_poly.type
_entity_poly.pdbx_seq_one_letter_code
_entity_poly.pdbx_strand_id
1 'polypeptide(L)'
;MQKKFKANTSLRATQVGGIKAAAAIMNFTNQEQESKIMKVLGKDDKHLVVAIQESMFVFENLLKSDDKSLQMLLRNVETDDLILALKGADEILREKLFSCMSSRAAANIVDEMEALGPVRLSEVQEAQKRIINVARRMSDEGSIVLAGRGGEDYV
;
A
#
# COMPACT_ATOMS: atom_id res chain seq x y z
N MET A 1 15.81 20.69 -41.08
CA MET A 1 14.48 20.60 -40.44
C MET A 1 14.53 19.71 -39.18
N GLN A 2 15.46 19.96 -38.22
CA GLN A 2 15.71 19.04 -37.08
C GLN A 2 15.90 19.72 -35.70
N LYS A 3 15.75 21.05 -35.58
CA LYS A 3 16.02 21.78 -34.33
C LYS A 3 14.83 22.56 -33.75
N LYS A 4 13.60 22.21 -34.11
CA LYS A 4 12.37 22.88 -33.61
C LYS A 4 11.53 22.03 -32.65
N PHE A 5 11.93 20.79 -32.35
CA PHE A 5 11.15 19.87 -31.50
C PHE A 5 11.69 19.69 -30.07
N LYS A 6 12.87 20.23 -29.70
CA LYS A 6 13.45 20.04 -28.36
C LYS A 6 13.02 21.07 -27.31
N ALA A 7 12.36 22.17 -27.70
CA ALA A 7 12.15 23.31 -26.78
C ALA A 7 10.75 23.42 -26.17
N ASN A 8 9.76 22.63 -26.61
CA ASN A 8 8.36 22.76 -26.15
C ASN A 8 7.75 21.50 -25.50
N THR A 9 8.53 20.42 -25.35
CA THR A 9 8.04 19.18 -24.71
C THR A 9 8.32 19.14 -23.21
N SER A 10 9.13 20.06 -22.66
CA SER A 10 9.48 20.07 -21.23
C SER A 10 8.38 20.63 -20.32
N LEU A 11 7.36 21.33 -20.85
CA LEU A 11 6.29 21.96 -20.06
C LEU A 11 4.95 21.19 -20.12
N ARG A 12 4.85 20.14 -20.95
CA ARG A 12 3.69 19.24 -21.04
C ARG A 12 4.08 17.76 -21.03
N ALA A 13 5.26 17.43 -20.53
CA ALA A 13 5.47 16.11 -19.94
C ALA A 13 4.76 16.12 -18.59
N THR A 14 3.42 16.04 -18.62
CA THR A 14 2.68 15.46 -17.49
C THR A 14 3.46 14.20 -17.11
N GLN A 15 3.82 14.05 -15.84
CA GLN A 15 4.58 12.92 -15.29
C GLN A 15 3.79 11.60 -15.43
N VAL A 16 3.49 11.20 -16.66
CA VAL A 16 2.80 9.96 -17.04
C VAL A 16 3.90 8.94 -17.25
N GLY A 17 4.45 8.43 -16.15
CA GLY A 17 5.53 7.45 -16.15
C GLY A 17 6.43 7.56 -14.92
N GLY A 18 7.00 6.42 -14.52
CA GLY A 18 7.90 6.32 -13.35
C GLY A 18 7.62 5.08 -12.51
N ILE A 19 8.20 5.04 -11.31
CA ILE A 19 8.09 3.92 -10.35
C ILE A 19 6.64 3.55 -10.06
N LYS A 20 5.75 4.55 -9.92
CA LYS A 20 4.31 4.33 -9.66
C LYS A 20 3.58 3.67 -10.84
N ALA A 21 3.91 4.05 -12.08
CA ALA A 21 3.31 3.44 -13.27
C ALA A 21 3.83 2.01 -13.47
N ALA A 22 5.13 1.78 -13.25
CA ALA A 22 5.71 0.45 -13.26
C ALA A 22 5.04 -0.43 -12.19
N ALA A 23 4.90 0.06 -10.95
CA ALA A 23 4.23 -0.66 -9.88
C ALA A 23 2.76 -0.97 -10.20
N ALA A 24 2.02 -0.03 -10.81
CA ALA A 24 0.66 -0.27 -11.26
C ALA A 24 0.60 -1.42 -12.28
N ILE A 25 1.51 -1.46 -13.27
CA ILE A 25 1.59 -2.56 -14.24
C ILE A 25 1.96 -3.89 -13.56
N MET A 26 2.94 -3.85 -12.66
CA MET A 26 3.37 -5.04 -11.91
C MET A 26 2.24 -5.61 -11.05
N ASN A 27 1.36 -4.77 -10.49
CA ASN A 27 0.19 -5.20 -9.72
C ASN A 27 -0.85 -5.97 -10.55
N PHE A 28 -0.85 -5.85 -11.88
CA PHE A 28 -1.71 -6.64 -12.78
C PHE A 28 -0.99 -7.84 -13.40
N THR A 29 0.29 -8.02 -13.09
CA THR A 29 1.13 -9.10 -13.64
C THR A 29 1.09 -10.31 -12.70
N ASN A 30 1.19 -11.53 -13.24
CA ASN A 30 1.21 -12.74 -12.42
C ASN A 30 2.51 -12.86 -11.60
N GLN A 31 2.46 -13.57 -10.47
CA GLN A 31 3.56 -13.66 -9.50
C GLN A 31 4.86 -14.25 -10.11
N GLU A 32 4.73 -15.19 -11.05
CA GLU A 32 5.89 -15.79 -11.71
C GLU A 32 6.63 -14.76 -12.58
N GLN A 33 5.89 -13.96 -13.36
CA GLN A 33 6.48 -12.90 -14.17
C GLN A 33 6.95 -11.74 -13.32
N GLU A 34 6.24 -11.38 -12.24
CA GLU A 34 6.71 -10.38 -11.28
C GLU A 34 8.09 -10.74 -10.74
N SER A 35 8.25 -11.97 -10.23
CA SER A 35 9.50 -12.45 -9.67
C SER A 35 10.64 -12.47 -10.70
N LYS A 36 10.35 -12.86 -11.95
CA LYS A 36 11.33 -12.83 -13.05
C LYS A 36 11.75 -11.40 -13.39
N ILE A 37 10.79 -10.49 -13.55
CA ILE A 37 11.05 -9.08 -13.89
C ILE A 37 11.84 -8.40 -12.77
N MET A 38 11.45 -8.60 -11.51
CA MET A 38 12.14 -8.05 -10.35
C MET A 38 13.56 -8.61 -10.18
N LYS A 39 13.79 -9.90 -10.48
CA LYS A 39 15.14 -10.49 -10.46
C LYS A 39 16.06 -9.90 -11.53
N VAL A 40 15.54 -9.64 -12.73
CA VAL A 40 16.32 -9.01 -13.80
C VAL A 40 16.60 -7.55 -13.43
N LEU A 41 15.58 -6.81 -13.01
CA LEU A 41 15.72 -5.40 -12.63
C LEU A 41 16.67 -5.21 -11.45
N GLY A 42 16.69 -6.14 -10.49
CA GLY A 42 17.58 -6.09 -9.32
C GLY A 42 19.04 -6.40 -9.60
N LYS A 43 19.38 -6.89 -10.80
CA LYS A 43 20.77 -7.00 -11.25
C LYS A 43 21.32 -5.64 -11.69
N ASP A 44 20.46 -4.78 -12.24
CA ASP A 44 20.84 -3.48 -12.76
C ASP A 44 20.70 -2.39 -11.68
N ASP A 45 19.55 -2.34 -10.99
CA ASP A 45 19.29 -1.34 -9.96
C ASP A 45 18.41 -1.90 -8.82
N LYS A 46 19.05 -2.17 -7.68
CA LYS A 46 18.37 -2.64 -6.46
C LYS A 46 17.48 -1.59 -5.82
N HIS A 47 17.84 -0.30 -5.91
CA HIS A 47 17.03 0.77 -5.32
C HIS A 47 15.72 0.94 -6.09
N LEU A 48 15.76 0.79 -7.41
CA LEU A 48 14.57 0.84 -8.26
C LEU A 48 13.61 -0.32 -7.96
N VAL A 49 14.12 -1.54 -7.78
CA VAL A 49 13.30 -2.70 -7.37
C VAL A 49 12.58 -2.44 -6.07
N VAL A 50 13.29 -1.96 -5.05
CA VAL A 50 12.70 -1.65 -3.74
C VAL A 50 11.60 -0.59 -3.91
N ALA A 51 11.87 0.48 -4.66
CA ALA A 51 10.89 1.55 -4.85
C ALA A 51 9.63 1.09 -5.60
N ILE A 52 9.77 0.19 -6.60
CA ILE A 52 8.63 -0.40 -7.31
C ILE A 52 7.87 -1.33 -6.37
N GLN A 53 8.55 -2.21 -5.63
CA GLN A 53 7.92 -3.10 -4.65
C GLN A 53 7.20 -2.34 -3.53
N GLU A 54 7.72 -1.20 -3.08
CA GLU A 54 7.03 -0.32 -2.13
C GLU A 54 5.78 0.32 -2.75
N SER A 55 5.83 0.64 -4.04
CA SER A 55 4.70 1.25 -4.76
C SER A 55 3.64 0.22 -5.20
N MET A 56 3.97 -1.07 -5.21
CA MET A 56 3.05 -2.15 -5.58
C MET A 56 2.03 -2.44 -4.48
N PHE A 57 2.46 -2.42 -3.22
CA PHE A 57 1.55 -2.67 -2.11
C PHE A 57 0.89 -1.38 -1.61
N VAL A 58 -0.26 -1.07 -2.18
CA VAL A 58 -1.08 0.07 -1.80
C VAL A 58 -1.92 -0.31 -0.57
N PHE A 59 -2.19 0.64 0.32
CA PHE A 59 -3.03 0.45 1.51
C PHE A 59 -4.38 -0.21 1.18
N GLU A 60 -4.97 0.15 0.05
CA GLU A 60 -6.22 -0.44 -0.48
C GLU A 60 -6.16 -1.96 -0.72
N ASN A 61 -4.98 -2.54 -0.90
CA ASN A 61 -4.85 -4.00 -1.05
C ASN A 61 -5.18 -4.76 0.23
N LEU A 62 -5.21 -4.09 1.39
CA LEU A 62 -5.69 -4.70 2.64
C LEU A 62 -7.12 -5.22 2.50
N LEU A 63 -7.96 -4.62 1.65
CA LEU A 63 -9.33 -5.05 1.41
C LEU A 63 -9.42 -6.50 0.90
N LYS A 64 -8.40 -6.95 0.16
CA LYS A 64 -8.35 -8.29 -0.42
C LYS A 64 -7.83 -9.34 0.57
N SER A 65 -7.29 -8.92 1.71
CA SER A 65 -6.75 -9.81 2.73
C SER A 65 -7.89 -10.40 3.58
N ASP A 66 -7.67 -11.61 4.10
CA ASP A 66 -8.63 -12.32 4.93
C ASP A 66 -8.78 -11.70 6.33
N ASP A 67 -9.96 -11.86 6.93
CA ASP A 67 -10.33 -11.22 8.20
C ASP A 67 -9.38 -11.58 9.34
N LYS A 68 -8.83 -12.80 9.33
CA LYS A 68 -7.86 -13.26 10.34
C LYS A 68 -6.54 -12.50 10.20
N SER A 69 -6.03 -12.36 8.99
CA SER A 69 -4.85 -11.57 8.67
C SER A 69 -5.03 -10.10 9.08
N LEU A 70 -6.18 -9.50 8.78
CA LEU A 70 -6.51 -8.13 9.19
C LEU A 70 -6.63 -7.98 10.71
N GLN A 71 -7.29 -8.92 11.40
CA GLN A 71 -7.37 -8.94 12.86
C GLN A 71 -5.99 -8.99 13.52
N MET A 72 -5.09 -9.82 12.99
CA MET A 72 -3.72 -9.92 13.50
C MET A 72 -2.92 -8.65 13.22
N LEU A 73 -3.05 -8.08 12.03
CA LEU A 73 -2.41 -6.81 11.68
C LEU A 73 -2.85 -5.69 12.61
N LEU A 74 -4.16 -5.51 12.81
CA LEU A 74 -4.74 -4.46 13.64
C LEU A 74 -4.28 -4.53 15.11
N ARG A 75 -3.90 -5.71 15.60
CA ARG A 75 -3.36 -5.90 16.96
C ARG A 75 -1.87 -5.55 17.08
N ASN A 76 -1.15 -5.47 15.97
CA ASN A 76 0.30 -5.22 15.91
C ASN A 76 0.65 -3.81 15.42
N VAL A 77 -0.36 -2.99 15.15
CA VAL A 77 -0.23 -1.61 14.67
C VAL A 77 -0.49 -0.65 15.82
N GLU A 78 0.29 0.43 15.89
CA GLU A 78 0.09 1.50 16.86
C GLU A 78 -1.25 2.21 16.62
N THR A 79 -1.96 2.53 17.70
CA THR A 79 -3.31 3.11 17.61
C THR A 79 -3.31 4.47 16.90
N ASP A 80 -2.31 5.31 17.15
CA ASP A 80 -2.13 6.62 16.49
C ASP A 80 -1.96 6.49 14.97
N ASP A 81 -1.19 5.50 14.52
CA ASP A 81 -0.99 5.21 13.09
C ASP A 81 -2.28 4.71 12.44
N LEU A 82 -3.04 3.88 13.16
CA LEU A 82 -4.33 3.39 12.69
C LEU A 82 -5.34 4.52 12.52
N ILE A 83 -5.44 5.43 13.50
CA ILE A 83 -6.33 6.60 13.45
C ILE A 83 -5.99 7.49 12.26
N LEU A 84 -4.70 7.81 12.07
CA LEU A 84 -4.22 8.62 10.95
C LEU A 84 -4.49 7.96 9.60
N ALA A 85 -4.20 6.66 9.48
CA ALA A 85 -4.37 5.93 8.23
C ALA A 85 -5.86 5.79 7.82
N LEU A 86 -6.75 5.53 8.79
CA LEU A 86 -8.18 5.36 8.55
C LEU A 86 -8.88 6.65 8.10
N LYS A 87 -8.33 7.82 8.41
CA LYS A 87 -8.86 9.11 7.92
C LYS A 87 -8.76 9.29 6.42
N GLY A 88 -7.71 8.75 5.80
CA GLY A 88 -7.54 8.77 4.35
C GLY A 88 -7.85 7.44 3.66
N ALA A 89 -8.43 6.48 4.39
CA ALA A 89 -8.89 5.23 3.84
C ALA A 89 -10.27 5.41 3.19
N ASP A 90 -10.51 4.69 2.09
CA ASP A 90 -11.84 4.59 1.48
C ASP A 90 -12.84 3.97 2.46
N GLU A 91 -14.12 4.35 2.33
CA GLU A 91 -15.20 3.93 3.24
C GLU A 91 -15.32 2.40 3.32
N ILE A 92 -15.22 1.71 2.18
CA ILE A 92 -15.28 0.25 2.09
C ILE A 92 -14.14 -0.40 2.89
N LEU A 93 -12.92 0.11 2.76
CA LEU A 93 -11.77 -0.40 3.49
C LEU A 93 -11.90 -0.11 4.99
N ARG A 94 -12.39 1.08 5.35
CA ARG A 94 -12.60 1.48 6.73
C ARG A 94 -13.62 0.57 7.42
N GLU A 95 -14.75 0.30 6.79
CA GLU A 95 -15.77 -0.63 7.31
C GLU A 95 -15.20 -2.04 7.47
N LYS A 96 -14.44 -2.52 6.49
CA LYS A 96 -13.78 -3.83 6.57
C LYS A 96 -12.85 -3.92 7.79
N LEU A 97 -12.00 -2.91 8.00
CA LEU A 97 -11.10 -2.86 9.15
C LEU A 97 -11.86 -2.74 10.48
N PHE A 98 -12.95 -1.97 10.53
CA PHE A 98 -13.81 -1.89 11.72
C PHE A 98 -14.53 -3.20 12.04
N SER A 99 -14.96 -3.96 11.03
CA SER A 99 -15.52 -5.30 11.25
C SER A 99 -14.53 -6.31 11.83
N CYS A 100 -13.23 -6.05 11.66
CA CYS A 100 -12.15 -6.89 12.17
C CYS A 100 -11.73 -6.53 13.61
N MET A 101 -12.42 -5.59 14.27
CA MET A 101 -12.14 -5.21 15.65
C MET A 101 -13.38 -5.31 16.53
N SER A 102 -13.18 -5.22 17.85
CA SER A 102 -14.31 -5.16 18.78
C SER A 102 -15.07 -3.84 18.62
N SER A 103 -16.39 -3.85 18.85
CA SER A 103 -17.24 -2.66 18.78
C SER A 103 -16.73 -1.51 19.67
N ARG A 104 -16.14 -1.83 20.82
CA ARG A 104 -15.52 -0.85 21.73
C ARG A 104 -14.27 -0.22 21.12
N ALA A 105 -13.39 -1.02 20.50
CA ALA A 105 -12.18 -0.50 19.87
C ALA A 105 -12.52 0.38 18.65
N ALA A 106 -13.50 -0.04 17.85
CA ALA A 106 -13.99 0.76 16.73
C ALA A 106 -14.55 2.11 17.21
N ALA A 107 -15.38 2.12 18.25
CA ALA A 107 -15.94 3.35 18.81
C ALA A 107 -14.84 4.32 19.29
N ASN A 108 -13.86 3.82 20.05
CA ASN A 108 -12.74 4.64 20.51
C ASN A 108 -11.96 5.26 19.33
N ILE A 109 -11.67 4.48 18.29
CA ILE A 109 -10.97 4.98 17.10
C ILE A 109 -11.78 6.04 16.38
N VAL A 110 -13.10 5.86 16.26
CA VAL A 110 -13.99 6.86 15.64
C VAL A 110 -13.96 8.17 16.45
N ASP A 111 -14.09 8.10 17.77
CA ASP A 111 -14.05 9.27 18.64
C ASP A 111 -12.69 10.00 18.55
N GLU A 112 -11.58 9.25 18.54
CA GLU A 112 -10.24 9.83 18.39
C GLU A 112 -10.00 10.40 16.99
N MET A 113 -10.54 9.77 15.95
CA MET A 113 -10.53 10.32 14.59
C MET A 113 -11.27 11.66 14.54
N GLU A 114 -12.43 11.79 15.19
CA GLU A 114 -13.14 13.09 15.24
C GLU A 114 -12.33 14.14 16.02
N ALA A 115 -11.73 13.75 17.15
CA ALA A 115 -10.92 14.65 17.97
C ALA A 115 -9.66 15.18 17.26
N LEU A 116 -9.04 14.38 16.38
CA LEU A 116 -7.79 14.74 15.70
C LEU A 116 -7.95 15.92 14.72
N GLY A 117 -9.16 16.24 14.26
CA GLY A 117 -9.39 17.34 13.31
C GLY A 117 -8.73 17.16 11.92
N PRO A 118 -8.61 18.20 11.09
CA PRO A 118 -8.03 18.06 9.76
C PRO A 118 -6.53 17.67 9.82
N VAL A 119 -6.16 16.62 9.10
CA VAL A 119 -4.79 16.07 9.05
C VAL A 119 -4.13 16.34 7.69
N ARG A 120 -2.81 16.39 7.65
CA ARG A 120 -2.10 16.56 6.37
C ARG A 120 -2.08 15.23 5.62
N LEU A 121 -2.29 15.28 4.31
CA LEU A 121 -2.23 14.10 3.44
C LEU A 121 -0.88 13.35 3.55
N SER A 122 0.21 14.09 3.77
CA SER A 122 1.53 13.49 3.99
C SER A 122 1.58 12.60 5.24
N GLU A 123 0.97 13.03 6.35
CA GLU A 123 0.96 12.28 7.60
C GLU A 123 0.12 11.00 7.46
N VAL A 124 -0.99 11.09 6.75
CA VAL A 124 -1.83 9.94 6.39
C VAL A 124 -1.03 8.93 5.56
N GLN A 125 -0.31 9.39 4.53
CA GLN A 125 0.49 8.51 3.67
C GLN A 125 1.64 7.84 4.44
N GLU A 126 2.28 8.56 5.36
CA GLU A 126 3.31 7.99 6.23
C GLU A 126 2.74 6.95 7.19
N ALA A 127 1.59 7.21 7.80
CA ALA A 127 0.89 6.24 8.65
C ALA A 127 0.49 4.99 7.87
N GLN A 128 -0.10 5.15 6.69
CA GLN A 128 -0.41 4.04 5.78
C GLN A 128 0.86 3.23 5.43
N LYS A 129 1.98 3.90 5.13
CA LYS A 129 3.26 3.22 4.85
C LYS A 129 3.77 2.43 6.06
N ARG A 130 3.66 2.98 7.28
CA ARG A 130 4.03 2.26 8.51
C ARG A 130 3.20 0.99 8.70
N ILE A 131 1.88 1.07 8.51
CA ILE A 131 0.99 -0.10 8.59
C ILE A 131 1.35 -1.15 7.53
N ILE A 132 1.62 -0.73 6.30
CA ILE A 132 2.05 -1.65 5.24
C ILE A 132 3.38 -2.33 5.56
N ASN A 133 4.32 -1.62 6.17
CA ASN A 133 5.60 -2.20 6.58
C ASN A 133 5.41 -3.26 7.67
N VAL A 134 4.51 -3.02 8.64
CA VAL A 134 4.15 -4.01 9.66
C VAL A 134 3.51 -5.22 9.01
N ALA A 135 2.55 -5.01 8.11
CA ALA A 135 1.88 -6.07 7.37
C ALA A 135 2.88 -6.92 6.57
N ARG A 136 3.83 -6.28 5.88
CA ARG A 136 4.87 -6.95 5.11
C ARG A 136 5.75 -7.82 6.00
N ARG A 137 6.21 -7.28 7.14
CA ARG A 137 7.02 -8.02 8.11
C ARG A 137 6.27 -9.26 8.62
N MET A 138 5.01 -9.09 9.02
CA MET A 138 4.18 -10.20 9.50
C MET A 138 3.91 -11.24 8.40
N SER A 139 3.82 -10.82 7.14
CA SER A 139 3.69 -11.72 5.99
C SER A 139 4.98 -12.49 5.71
N ASP A 140 6.14 -11.84 5.80
CA ASP A 140 7.45 -12.49 5.66
C ASP A 140 7.71 -13.50 6.79
N GLU A 141 7.17 -13.25 7.99
CA GLU A 141 7.17 -14.16 9.14
C GLU A 141 6.13 -15.30 9.03
N GLY A 142 5.24 -15.26 8.04
CA GLY A 142 4.14 -16.22 7.88
C GLY A 142 2.98 -16.05 8.86
N SER A 143 2.94 -14.95 9.60
CA SER A 143 1.89 -14.65 10.59
C SER A 143 0.58 -14.17 9.94
N ILE A 144 0.66 -13.50 8.78
CA ILE A 144 -0.52 -13.05 8.02
C ILE A 144 -0.34 -13.35 6.53
N VAL A 145 -1.46 -13.49 5.81
CA VAL A 145 -1.45 -13.61 4.36
C VAL A 145 -1.98 -12.32 3.74
N LEU A 146 -1.13 -11.65 2.98
CA LEU A 146 -1.49 -10.45 2.24
C LEU A 146 -1.88 -10.81 0.82
N ALA A 147 -3.10 -10.43 0.46
CA ALA A 147 -3.57 -10.60 -0.90
C ALA A 147 -2.81 -9.66 -1.85
N GLY A 148 -2.36 -10.22 -2.98
CA GLY A 148 -1.46 -9.55 -3.93
C GLY A 148 0.02 -9.91 -3.78
N ARG A 149 0.41 -10.63 -2.71
CA ARG A 149 1.75 -11.24 -2.58
C ARG A 149 1.73 -12.77 -2.65
N GLY A 150 0.55 -13.36 -2.41
CA GLY A 150 0.24 -14.74 -2.72
C GLY A 150 -0.67 -14.78 -3.94
N GLY A 151 -0.18 -15.41 -5.00
CA GLY A 151 -1.07 -16.06 -5.95
C GLY A 151 -2.04 -16.96 -5.19
N GLU A 152 -3.22 -17.06 -5.74
CA GLU A 152 -4.26 -18.02 -5.39
C GLU A 152 -3.62 -19.39 -5.12
N ASP A 153 -3.48 -19.76 -3.84
CA ASP A 153 -3.28 -21.14 -3.41
C ASP A 153 -3.57 -21.21 -1.90
N TYR A 154 -4.86 -21.23 -1.59
CA TYR A 154 -5.33 -22.09 -0.51
C TYR A 154 -6.06 -23.25 -1.18
N VAL A 155 -5.45 -24.43 -1.08
CA VAL A 155 -6.09 -25.71 -1.38
C VAL A 155 -7.10 -26.05 -0.29
#